data_AF-S6B434-F1
#
_entry.id   AF-S6B434-F1
#
_cell.length_a   1.000
_cell.length_b   1.000
_cell.length_c   1.000
_cell.angle_alpha   90.00
_cell.angle_beta   90.00
_cell.angle_gamma   90.00
#
_symmetry.space_group_name_H-M   'P 1'
#
loop_
_entity.id
_entity.type
_entity.pdbx_description
1 polymer ?
#
loop_
_entity_poly.entity_id
_entity_poly.type
_entity_poly.pdbx_seq_one_letter_code
_entity_poly.pdbx_strand_id
1 'polypeptide(L)'
;MDDDTRSKDLTLPEDEPWMSHGFISKIAAQVSLPYRRPKDGVKEIERRNGSLVVRYVSGADYLPYGKYPRLFELWACTMIKTNDPCFDPETNTLHLGTTFREFLRLIGVQVGGRQLKSIKPQLERLFKCVYIISNNTENTSQGVNFTVAEKYQIDWLRNEPQSHGLFENWVQLSQRYVDMLRDHPVPVDLKVIARLRKPMAIDVYWWLTKRVYNLHEPVTITWQQLYRQFGSDTKELWKFKQNFKDAVAEVVEVYPCRITLGPQRVTVFPNRTSVPTVAQARAVERRRRREAPARPAERRESPREDVEARWIEVRGWGNVWMTSELFDVGQARAHLEGAVDPVSCPVCAYDERNREHHAQNAGRLF
;
A
#
# COMPACT_ATOMS: atom_id res chain seq x y z
N MET A 1 4.31 -0.90 29.96
CA MET A 1 4.98 0.04 29.04
C MET A 1 4.92 -0.63 27.69
N ASP A 2 3.77 -0.51 27.03
CA ASP A 2 3.43 -1.33 25.87
C ASP A 2 4.09 -0.78 24.61
N ASP A 3 4.79 -1.68 23.92
CA ASP A 3 5.52 -1.46 22.69
C ASP A 3 4.56 -1.20 21.51
N ASP A 4 4.30 0.08 21.24
CA ASP A 4 3.42 0.58 20.18
C ASP A 4 4.07 0.50 18.77
N THR A 5 5.11 -0.32 18.57
CA THR A 5 5.78 -0.49 17.26
C THR A 5 5.19 -1.60 16.38
N ARG A 6 4.18 -2.35 16.86
CA ARG A 6 3.45 -3.35 16.05
C ARG A 6 2.30 -2.73 15.26
N SER A 7 2.66 -2.02 14.20
CA SER A 7 2.09 -2.24 12.86
C SER A 7 2.60 -1.13 11.93
N LYS A 8 3.63 -1.47 11.14
CA LYS A 8 3.99 -0.75 9.92
C LYS A 8 3.14 -1.23 8.73
N ASP A 9 2.00 -1.86 9.00
CA ASP A 9 1.14 -2.34 7.95
C ASP A 9 0.37 -1.15 7.36
N LEU A 10 0.03 -1.28 6.10
CA LEU A 10 -0.73 -0.28 5.38
C LEU A 10 -2.20 -0.59 5.57
N THR A 11 -2.98 0.43 5.91
CA THR A 11 -4.44 0.34 5.90
C THR A 11 -4.93 0.69 4.51
N LEU A 12 -5.45 -0.29 3.80
CA LEU A 12 -6.22 -0.06 2.59
C LEU A 12 -7.64 0.32 3.02
N PRO A 13 -8.23 1.42 2.51
CA PRO A 13 -9.61 1.77 2.82
C PRO A 13 -10.56 0.68 2.31
N GLU A 14 -11.24 -0.01 3.23
CA GLU A 14 -12.18 -1.09 2.91
C GLU A 14 -13.43 -0.59 2.16
N ASP A 15 -13.80 0.68 2.36
CA ASP A 15 -14.99 1.33 1.79
C ASP A 15 -14.76 2.02 0.44
N GLU A 16 -13.53 2.03 -0.09
CA GLU A 16 -13.24 2.66 -1.38
C GLU A 16 -13.46 1.68 -2.55
N PRO A 17 -13.98 2.15 -3.70
CA PRO A 17 -14.28 1.28 -4.84
C PRO A 17 -13.06 0.45 -5.29
N TRP A 18 -13.33 -0.68 -5.95
CA TRP A 18 -12.33 -1.58 -6.52
C TRP A 18 -11.15 -0.81 -7.14
N MET A 19 -9.92 -1.13 -6.72
CA MET A 19 -8.67 -0.50 -7.16
C MET A 19 -8.58 1.01 -6.86
N SER A 20 -8.89 1.43 -5.63
CA SER A 20 -8.53 2.77 -5.14
C SER A 20 -7.02 2.98 -4.99
N HIS A 21 -6.30 1.90 -4.68
CA HIS A 21 -4.87 1.89 -4.44
C HIS A 21 -4.18 0.84 -5.32
N GLY A 22 -2.94 1.10 -5.66
CA GLY A 22 -2.07 0.18 -6.41
C GLY A 22 -0.73 0.01 -5.74
N PHE A 23 0.10 -0.86 -6.30
CA PHE A 23 1.44 -1.15 -5.84
C PHE A 23 2.44 -0.93 -6.98
N ILE A 24 3.57 -0.29 -6.69
CA ILE A 24 4.68 -0.16 -7.62
C ILE A 24 5.95 -0.76 -7.01
N SER A 25 6.84 -1.28 -7.85
CA SER A 25 8.09 -1.87 -7.37
C SER A 25 8.92 -0.87 -6.57
N LYS A 26 9.64 -1.38 -5.56
CA LYS A 26 10.62 -0.60 -4.79
C LYS A 26 11.70 0.02 -5.68
N ILE A 27 12.02 -0.60 -6.82
CA ILE A 27 13.02 -0.13 -7.76
C ILE A 27 12.52 1.08 -8.54
N ALA A 28 11.31 1.03 -9.11
CA ALA A 28 10.71 2.13 -9.85
C ALA A 28 10.44 3.37 -8.97
N ALA A 29 10.26 3.19 -7.66
CA ALA A 29 10.18 4.31 -6.71
C ALA A 29 11.53 4.95 -6.35
N GLN A 30 12.66 4.40 -6.82
CA GLN A 30 14.01 4.90 -6.51
C GLN A 30 14.77 5.39 -7.73
N VAL A 31 14.55 4.79 -8.90
CA VAL A 31 15.21 5.12 -10.15
C VAL A 31 14.23 5.01 -11.33
N SER A 32 14.47 5.78 -12.38
CA SER A 32 13.53 5.90 -13.51
C SER A 32 14.02 5.27 -14.81
N LEU A 33 13.10 4.67 -15.55
CA LEU A 33 13.23 4.46 -17.01
C LEU A 33 13.33 5.80 -17.76
N PRO A 34 13.73 5.83 -19.04
CA PRO A 34 13.67 7.04 -19.87
C PRO A 34 12.26 7.65 -19.94
N TYR A 35 12.18 8.98 -20.04
CA TYR A 35 10.89 9.68 -20.18
C TYR A 35 10.51 9.92 -21.63
N ARG A 36 11.50 10.07 -22.52
CA ARG A 36 11.33 10.14 -23.96
C ARG A 36 12.17 9.06 -24.62
N ARG A 37 12.04 8.96 -25.94
CA ARG A 37 12.88 8.08 -26.74
C ARG A 37 14.35 8.48 -26.55
N PRO A 38 15.22 7.55 -26.13
CA PRO A 38 16.66 7.81 -26.12
C PRO A 38 17.15 8.22 -27.51
N LYS A 39 18.01 9.24 -27.55
CA LYS A 39 18.64 9.72 -28.80
C LYS A 39 19.89 8.89 -29.12
N ASP A 40 20.44 9.09 -30.30
CA ASP A 40 21.78 8.62 -30.71
C ASP A 40 21.98 7.09 -30.58
N GLY A 41 20.91 6.31 -30.71
CA GLY A 41 20.98 4.85 -30.64
C GLY A 41 21.32 4.31 -29.24
N VAL A 42 21.18 5.11 -28.18
CA VAL A 42 21.43 4.66 -26.80
C VAL A 42 20.51 3.48 -26.45
N LYS A 43 21.12 2.32 -26.23
CA LYS A 43 20.45 1.07 -25.83
C LYS A 43 20.67 0.69 -24.37
N GLU A 44 21.51 1.41 -23.65
CA GLU A 44 21.80 1.17 -22.25
C GLU A 44 21.80 2.49 -21.48
N ILE A 45 21.23 2.46 -20.27
CA ILE A 45 21.35 3.56 -19.31
C ILE A 45 21.69 3.00 -17.93
N GLU A 46 22.42 3.79 -17.14
CA GLU A 46 22.63 3.53 -15.71
C GLU A 46 21.87 4.58 -14.88
N ARG A 47 21.25 4.13 -13.79
CA ARG A 47 20.66 4.98 -12.73
C ARG A 47 21.23 4.59 -11.38
N ARG A 48 21.36 5.58 -10.50
CA ARG A 48 22.00 5.38 -9.18
C ARG A 48 21.29 6.14 -8.07
N ASN A 49 21.03 5.43 -6.97
CA ASN A 49 20.54 5.97 -5.71
C ASN A 49 21.40 5.44 -4.55
N GLY A 50 22.42 6.20 -4.14
CA GLY A 50 23.39 5.71 -3.16
C GLY A 50 24.17 4.51 -3.70
N SER A 51 24.14 3.39 -2.96
CA SER A 51 24.76 2.12 -3.34
C SER A 51 23.95 1.33 -4.38
N LEU A 52 22.65 1.62 -4.54
CA LEU A 52 21.82 1.02 -5.57
C LEU A 52 22.21 1.54 -6.96
N VAL A 53 22.52 0.62 -7.86
CA VAL A 53 22.77 0.87 -9.28
C VAL A 53 21.85 -0.01 -10.10
N VAL A 54 21.12 0.59 -11.04
CA VAL A 54 20.27 -0.13 -11.97
C VAL A 54 20.68 0.23 -13.38
N ARG A 55 21.08 -0.77 -14.16
CA ARG A 55 21.27 -0.62 -15.60
C ARG A 55 20.10 -1.25 -16.33
N TYR A 56 19.59 -0.51 -17.30
CA TYR A 56 18.55 -0.99 -18.20
C TYR A 56 19.19 -1.18 -19.57
N VAL A 57 19.08 -2.37 -20.13
CA VAL A 57 19.59 -2.69 -21.47
C VAL A 57 18.43 -3.07 -22.38
N SER A 58 18.35 -2.44 -23.54
CA SER A 58 17.31 -2.69 -24.54
C SER A 58 17.57 -4.00 -25.29
N GLY A 59 16.62 -4.95 -25.22
CA GLY A 59 16.53 -6.07 -26.15
C GLY A 59 15.74 -5.75 -27.44
N ALA A 60 15.47 -4.47 -27.70
CA ALA A 60 14.69 -3.99 -28.84
C ALA A 60 15.41 -2.85 -29.60
N ASP A 61 14.65 -2.09 -30.39
CA ASP A 61 15.11 -0.90 -31.10
C ASP A 61 15.52 0.25 -30.14
N TYR A 62 14.74 0.47 -29.09
CA TYR A 62 15.01 1.44 -28.02
C TYR A 62 14.68 0.87 -26.65
N LEU A 63 15.24 1.46 -25.60
CA LEU A 63 14.79 1.24 -24.23
C LEU A 63 13.29 1.58 -24.09
N PRO A 64 12.53 0.91 -23.21
CA PRO A 64 11.16 1.30 -22.90
C PRO A 64 11.14 2.73 -22.32
N TYR A 65 10.22 3.57 -22.79
CA TYR A 65 10.14 4.97 -22.37
C TYR A 65 8.71 5.48 -22.22
N GLY A 66 8.59 6.60 -21.50
CA GLY A 66 7.32 7.28 -21.31
C GLY A 66 6.40 6.56 -20.33
N LYS A 67 5.10 6.88 -20.39
CA LYS A 67 4.16 6.45 -19.33
C LYS A 67 3.75 4.99 -19.40
N TYR A 68 3.65 4.37 -20.58
CA TYR A 68 3.05 3.04 -20.70
C TYR A 68 3.84 1.92 -20.01
N PRO A 69 5.19 1.86 -20.08
CA PRO A 69 5.96 0.89 -19.31
C PRO A 69 5.77 1.04 -17.80
N ARG A 70 5.69 2.28 -17.32
CA ARG A 70 5.44 2.63 -15.91
C ARG A 70 4.07 2.16 -15.44
N LEU A 71 3.04 2.44 -16.24
CA LEU A 71 1.67 2.03 -15.93
C LEU A 71 1.51 0.51 -15.99
N PHE A 72 2.23 -0.17 -16.89
CA PHE A 72 2.28 -1.62 -16.90
C PHE A 72 2.91 -2.18 -15.62
N GLU A 73 4.07 -1.65 -15.19
CA GLU A 73 4.73 -2.15 -13.98
C GLU A 73 3.87 -1.90 -12.72
N LEU A 74 3.21 -0.74 -12.64
CA LEU A 74 2.22 -0.44 -11.60
C LEU A 74 1.07 -1.46 -11.61
N TRP A 75 0.50 -1.74 -12.78
CA TRP A 75 -0.58 -2.71 -12.91
C TRP A 75 -0.12 -4.12 -12.53
N ALA A 76 0.97 -4.61 -13.13
CA ALA A 76 1.53 -5.93 -12.90
C ALA A 76 1.88 -6.14 -11.42
N CYS A 77 2.56 -5.18 -10.79
CA CYS A 77 2.87 -5.23 -9.37
C CYS A 77 1.60 -5.27 -8.51
N THR A 78 0.57 -4.51 -8.88
CA THR A 78 -0.71 -4.55 -8.18
C THR A 78 -1.38 -5.93 -8.29
N MET A 79 -1.57 -6.45 -9.50
CA MET A 79 -2.21 -7.75 -9.74
C MET A 79 -1.48 -8.88 -9.02
N ILE A 80 -0.14 -8.90 -9.08
CA ILE A 80 0.69 -9.90 -8.41
C ILE A 80 0.60 -9.77 -6.89
N LYS A 81 0.56 -8.55 -6.36
CA LYS A 81 0.51 -8.30 -4.91
C LYS A 81 -0.86 -8.66 -4.33
N THR A 82 -1.93 -8.44 -5.08
CA THR A 82 -3.31 -8.72 -4.66
C THR A 82 -3.78 -10.13 -5.04
N ASN A 83 -2.93 -10.94 -5.66
CA ASN A 83 -3.28 -12.26 -6.22
C ASN A 83 -4.54 -12.18 -7.10
N ASP A 84 -4.58 -11.19 -7.99
CA ASP A 84 -5.70 -11.02 -8.91
C ASP A 84 -5.81 -12.24 -9.86
N PRO A 85 -7.02 -12.72 -10.19
CA PRO A 85 -7.22 -13.86 -11.08
C PRO A 85 -6.58 -13.74 -12.47
N CYS A 86 -6.20 -12.54 -12.92
CA CYS A 86 -5.46 -12.39 -14.18
C CYS A 86 -3.97 -12.79 -14.09
N PHE A 87 -3.45 -13.06 -12.89
CA PHE A 87 -2.09 -13.55 -12.66
C PHE A 87 -2.11 -15.04 -12.29
N ASP A 88 -1.47 -15.86 -13.12
CA ASP A 88 -1.18 -17.26 -12.82
C ASP A 88 0.18 -17.36 -12.09
N PRO A 89 0.20 -17.71 -10.79
CA PRO A 89 1.42 -17.79 -10.00
C PRO A 89 2.27 -19.04 -10.27
N GLU A 90 1.73 -20.07 -10.92
CA GLU A 90 2.50 -21.28 -11.27
C GLU A 90 3.35 -21.04 -12.51
N THR A 91 2.81 -20.27 -13.46
CA THR A 91 3.50 -19.97 -14.74
C THR A 91 4.12 -18.59 -14.79
N ASN A 92 3.88 -17.73 -13.79
CA ASN A 92 4.20 -16.29 -13.81
C ASN A 92 3.57 -15.55 -15.00
N THR A 93 2.37 -15.97 -15.42
CA THR A 93 1.68 -15.41 -16.59
C THR A 93 0.67 -14.35 -16.17
N LEU A 94 0.75 -13.16 -16.76
CA LEU A 94 -0.29 -12.14 -16.68
C LEU A 94 -1.12 -12.14 -17.95
N HIS A 95 -2.43 -12.29 -17.78
CA HIS A 95 -3.42 -12.13 -18.85
C HIS A 95 -3.79 -10.64 -19.00
N LEU A 96 -3.44 -10.05 -20.15
CA LEU A 96 -3.54 -8.61 -20.39
C LEU A 96 -4.91 -8.16 -20.89
N GLY A 97 -5.63 -9.03 -21.62
CA GLY A 97 -6.81 -8.75 -22.46
C GLY A 97 -7.69 -7.55 -22.08
N THR A 98 -8.84 -7.81 -21.48
CA THR A 98 -9.77 -6.78 -20.99
C THR A 98 -9.24 -6.08 -19.75
N THR A 99 -8.56 -6.81 -18.87
CA THR A 99 -8.09 -6.37 -17.54
C THR A 99 -7.11 -5.21 -17.59
N PHE A 100 -6.08 -5.24 -18.45
CA PHE A 100 -5.14 -4.12 -18.57
C PHE A 100 -5.79 -2.92 -19.26
N ARG A 101 -6.68 -3.14 -20.23
CA ARG A 101 -7.45 -2.05 -20.86
C ARG A 101 -8.39 -1.37 -19.85
N GLU A 102 -9.05 -2.15 -19.00
CA GLU A 102 -9.90 -1.67 -17.92
C GLU A 102 -9.09 -0.89 -16.88
N PHE A 103 -7.93 -1.40 -16.48
CA PHE A 103 -7.01 -0.64 -15.63
C PHE A 103 -6.65 0.71 -16.23
N LEU A 104 -6.27 0.76 -17.52
CA LEU A 104 -5.96 2.02 -18.18
C LEU A 104 -7.17 2.97 -18.19
N ARG A 105 -8.38 2.49 -18.44
CA ARG A 105 -9.61 3.31 -18.35
C ARG A 105 -9.85 3.82 -16.93
N LEU A 106 -9.65 2.96 -15.92
CA LEU A 106 -9.81 3.30 -14.50
C LEU A 106 -8.91 4.48 -14.11
N ILE A 107 -7.66 4.49 -14.57
CA ILE A 107 -6.74 5.61 -14.34
C ILE A 107 -6.87 6.74 -15.38
N GLY A 108 -8.00 6.84 -16.09
CA GLY A 108 -8.30 7.93 -17.02
C GLY A 108 -7.53 7.90 -18.34
N VAL A 109 -6.84 6.81 -18.66
CA VAL A 109 -6.13 6.63 -19.93
C VAL A 109 -7.08 6.02 -20.95
N GLN A 110 -7.63 6.88 -21.80
CA GLN A 110 -8.49 6.47 -22.91
C GLN A 110 -7.70 5.67 -23.95
N VAL A 111 -8.07 4.39 -24.14
CA VAL A 111 -7.43 3.49 -25.09
C VAL A 111 -8.22 3.48 -26.40
N GLY A 112 -7.79 4.30 -27.36
CA GLY A 112 -8.30 4.29 -28.74
C GLY A 112 -7.24 3.85 -29.76
N GLY A 113 -7.61 3.72 -31.04
CA GLY A 113 -6.72 3.22 -32.11
C GLY A 113 -5.35 3.93 -32.21
N ARG A 114 -5.32 5.25 -32.01
CA ARG A 114 -4.06 6.02 -31.99
C ARG A 114 -3.17 5.67 -30.78
N GLN A 115 -3.76 5.41 -29.61
CA GLN A 115 -2.99 5.07 -28.42
C GLN A 115 -2.48 3.63 -28.43
N LEU A 116 -3.23 2.70 -29.04
CA LEU A 116 -2.78 1.32 -29.24
C LEU A 116 -1.45 1.26 -30.03
N LYS A 117 -1.30 2.11 -31.05
CA LYS A 117 -0.03 2.27 -31.81
C LYS A 117 1.15 2.72 -30.97
N SER A 118 0.91 3.34 -29.81
CA SER A 118 1.95 3.76 -28.87
C SER A 118 2.17 2.77 -27.74
N ILE A 119 1.11 2.12 -27.24
CA ILE A 119 1.18 1.17 -26.12
C ILE A 119 1.94 -0.10 -26.53
N LYS A 120 1.51 -0.76 -27.62
CA LYS A 120 2.07 -2.05 -28.02
C LYS A 120 3.59 -2.00 -28.18
N PRO A 121 4.18 -1.07 -28.96
CA PRO A 121 5.63 -0.99 -29.08
C PRO A 121 6.36 -0.68 -27.76
N GLN A 122 5.72 0.00 -26.80
CA GLN A 122 6.35 0.26 -25.50
C GLN A 122 6.33 -0.97 -24.59
N LEU A 123 5.26 -1.76 -24.62
CA LEU A 123 5.21 -3.03 -23.88
C LEU A 123 6.19 -4.04 -24.47
N GLU A 124 6.27 -4.17 -25.79
CA GLU A 124 7.25 -5.05 -26.44
C GLU A 124 8.71 -4.66 -26.10
N ARG A 125 9.02 -3.36 -26.05
CA ARG A 125 10.33 -2.88 -25.58
C ARG A 125 10.57 -3.21 -24.11
N LEU A 126 9.54 -3.06 -23.27
CA LEU A 126 9.64 -3.38 -21.84
C LEU A 126 9.90 -4.87 -21.65
N PHE A 127 9.13 -5.74 -22.30
CA PHE A 127 9.23 -7.19 -22.17
C PHE A 127 10.59 -7.74 -22.60
N LYS A 128 11.24 -7.09 -23.58
CA LYS A 128 12.61 -7.39 -24.01
C LYS A 128 13.69 -6.66 -23.22
N CYS A 129 13.35 -5.80 -22.26
CA CYS A 129 14.33 -5.04 -21.50
C CYS A 129 15.02 -5.94 -20.47
N VAL A 130 16.34 -5.82 -20.36
CA VAL A 130 17.14 -6.46 -19.31
C VAL A 130 17.35 -5.46 -18.19
N TYR A 131 17.13 -5.91 -16.95
CA TYR A 131 17.41 -5.18 -15.73
C TYR A 131 18.65 -5.81 -15.10
N ILE A 132 19.66 -4.98 -14.82
CA ILE A 132 20.88 -5.34 -14.11
C ILE A 132 20.88 -4.50 -12.84
N ILE A 133 20.52 -5.11 -11.72
CA ILE A 133 20.36 -4.44 -10.44
C ILE A 133 21.53 -4.84 -9.55
N SER A 134 22.20 -3.87 -8.97
CA SER A 134 23.25 -4.12 -7.99
C SER A 134 23.18 -3.17 -6.80
N ASN A 135 23.61 -3.66 -5.65
CA ASN A 135 23.84 -2.89 -4.45
C ASN A 135 25.33 -2.99 -4.12
N ASN A 136 26.05 -1.90 -4.37
CA ASN A 136 27.50 -1.85 -4.29
C ASN A 136 27.92 -0.92 -3.15
N THR A 137 28.56 -1.50 -2.14
CA THR A 137 29.22 -0.78 -1.04
C THR A 137 30.73 -0.76 -1.28
N GLU A 138 31.51 -0.20 -0.37
CA GLU A 138 32.98 -0.20 -0.48
C GLU A 138 33.55 -1.63 -0.48
N ASN A 139 32.94 -2.55 0.28
CA ASN A 139 33.50 -3.88 0.55
C ASN A 139 32.73 -5.03 -0.10
N THR A 140 31.48 -4.79 -0.54
CA THR A 140 30.62 -5.85 -1.09
C THR A 140 29.81 -5.37 -2.28
N SER A 141 29.64 -6.27 -3.26
CA SER A 141 28.77 -6.09 -4.42
C SER A 141 27.81 -7.26 -4.47
N GLN A 142 26.52 -6.95 -4.46
CA GLN A 142 25.45 -7.93 -4.66
C GLN A 142 24.64 -7.52 -5.87
N GLY A 143 24.25 -8.46 -6.72
CA GLY A 143 23.48 -8.11 -7.91
C GLY A 143 22.62 -9.26 -8.42
N VAL A 144 21.64 -8.88 -9.23
CA VAL A 144 20.70 -9.77 -9.90
C VAL A 144 20.39 -9.20 -11.28
N ASN A 145 20.35 -10.08 -12.28
CA ASN A 145 20.13 -9.72 -13.68
C ASN A 145 19.00 -10.55 -14.26
N PHE A 146 18.11 -9.95 -15.03
CA PHE A 146 16.99 -10.65 -15.67
C PHE A 146 16.37 -9.84 -16.81
N THR A 147 15.70 -10.52 -17.74
CA THR A 147 14.74 -9.88 -18.65
C THR A 147 13.40 -9.67 -17.95
N VAL A 148 12.60 -8.69 -18.39
CA VAL A 148 11.25 -8.49 -17.82
C VAL A 148 10.34 -9.69 -18.11
N ALA A 149 10.33 -10.18 -19.35
CA ALA A 149 9.51 -11.31 -19.77
C ALA A 149 10.37 -12.44 -20.36
N GLU A 150 9.86 -13.67 -20.24
CA GLU A 150 10.38 -14.85 -20.91
C GLU A 150 9.67 -15.09 -22.24
N LYS A 151 8.34 -14.95 -22.25
CA LYS A 151 7.49 -15.08 -23.42
C LYS A 151 6.36 -14.08 -23.35
N TYR A 152 5.85 -13.66 -24.49
CA TYR A 152 4.67 -12.80 -24.54
C TYR A 152 3.95 -12.97 -25.88
N GLN A 153 2.65 -12.77 -25.85
CA GLN A 153 1.79 -12.73 -27.03
C GLN A 153 0.90 -11.49 -26.95
N ILE A 154 0.97 -10.64 -27.96
CA ILE A 154 0.29 -9.34 -28.00
C ILE A 154 -0.39 -9.15 -29.37
N ASP A 155 -1.65 -9.54 -29.46
CA ASP A 155 -2.53 -9.24 -30.59
C ASP A 155 -3.57 -8.18 -30.20
N TRP A 156 -3.25 -6.91 -30.51
CA TRP A 156 -4.06 -5.75 -30.13
C TRP A 156 -4.88 -5.18 -31.29
N LEU A 157 -4.82 -5.81 -32.48
CA LEU A 157 -5.39 -5.29 -33.73
C LEU A 157 -6.75 -5.90 -34.12
N ARG A 158 -7.28 -6.88 -33.37
CA ARG A 158 -8.64 -7.38 -33.60
C ARG A 158 -9.68 -6.37 -33.09
N ASN A 159 -10.46 -5.82 -34.01
CA ASN A 159 -11.56 -4.87 -33.77
C ASN A 159 -12.90 -5.57 -33.45
N GLU A 160 -12.93 -6.90 -33.34
CA GLU A 160 -14.17 -7.65 -33.14
C GLU A 160 -14.47 -7.84 -31.64
N PRO A 161 -15.76 -7.75 -31.23
CA PRO A 161 -16.17 -8.06 -29.87
C PRO A 161 -15.84 -9.52 -29.58
N GLN A 162 -14.91 -9.75 -28.64
CA GLN A 162 -14.51 -11.10 -28.25
C GLN A 162 -15.68 -11.78 -27.54
N SER A 163 -16.41 -12.62 -28.27
CA SER A 163 -17.33 -13.59 -27.71
C SER A 163 -16.53 -14.62 -26.92
N HIS A 164 -16.69 -14.60 -25.60
CA HIS A 164 -16.36 -15.68 -24.66
C HIS A 164 -15.17 -16.59 -25.01
N GLY A 165 -14.00 -16.27 -24.46
CA GLY A 165 -12.92 -17.24 -24.22
C GLY A 165 -11.92 -17.39 -25.36
N LEU A 166 -10.81 -16.65 -25.27
CA LEU A 166 -9.45 -17.16 -25.42
C LEU A 166 -8.48 -16.00 -25.17
N PHE A 167 -7.62 -16.18 -24.17
CA PHE A 167 -6.64 -15.21 -23.70
C PHE A 167 -5.54 -14.99 -24.74
N GLU A 168 -5.81 -14.26 -25.82
CA GLU A 168 -4.83 -14.05 -26.90
C GLU A 168 -3.69 -13.09 -26.50
N ASN A 169 -3.88 -12.32 -25.43
CA ASN A 169 -2.92 -11.33 -24.94
C ASN A 169 -2.40 -11.71 -23.55
N TRP A 170 -1.15 -12.14 -23.47
CA TRP A 170 -0.51 -12.56 -22.23
C TRP A 170 0.98 -12.25 -22.23
N VAL A 171 1.56 -12.19 -21.03
CA VAL A 171 3.01 -12.10 -20.82
C VAL A 171 3.41 -13.04 -19.70
N GLN A 172 4.33 -13.94 -20.00
CA GLN A 172 5.03 -14.75 -19.00
C GLN A 172 6.23 -13.94 -18.51
N LEU A 173 6.11 -13.41 -17.29
CA LEU A 173 7.16 -12.64 -16.64
C LEU A 173 8.29 -13.55 -16.19
N SER A 174 9.53 -13.05 -16.17
CA SER A 174 10.61 -13.82 -15.56
C SER A 174 10.42 -13.94 -14.05
N GLN A 175 10.84 -15.07 -13.48
CA GLN A 175 10.74 -15.29 -12.04
C GLN A 175 11.38 -14.15 -11.23
N ARG A 176 12.55 -13.66 -11.67
CA ARG A 176 13.27 -12.58 -10.98
C ARG A 176 12.57 -11.23 -11.09
N TYR A 177 11.84 -10.97 -12.17
CA TYR A 177 11.00 -9.79 -12.26
C TYR A 177 9.83 -9.87 -11.27
N VAL A 178 9.16 -11.03 -11.17
CA VAL A 178 8.09 -11.26 -10.18
C VAL A 178 8.61 -11.10 -8.75
N ASP A 179 9.78 -11.67 -8.44
CA ASP A 179 10.44 -11.52 -7.13
C ASP A 179 10.66 -10.03 -6.81
N MET A 180 11.14 -9.23 -7.78
CA MET A 180 11.35 -7.78 -7.63
C MET A 180 10.03 -7.03 -7.39
N LEU A 181 8.94 -7.41 -8.06
CA LEU A 181 7.63 -6.79 -7.86
C LEU A 181 7.02 -7.13 -6.48
N ARG A 182 7.35 -8.31 -5.93
CA ARG A 182 6.93 -8.74 -4.59
C ARG A 182 7.79 -8.17 -3.47
N ASP A 183 9.03 -7.80 -3.74
CA ASP A 183 9.97 -7.24 -2.76
C ASP A 183 9.56 -5.84 -2.27
N HIS A 184 8.83 -5.81 -1.15
CA HIS A 184 8.43 -4.59 -0.43
C HIS A 184 7.89 -3.47 -1.35
N PRO A 185 6.83 -3.75 -2.14
CA PRO A 185 6.30 -2.78 -3.08
C PRO A 185 5.74 -1.54 -2.36
N VAL A 186 5.73 -0.43 -3.08
CA VAL A 186 5.29 0.88 -2.57
C VAL A 186 3.80 1.05 -2.89
N PRO A 187 2.94 1.28 -1.89
CA PRO A 187 1.54 1.57 -2.12
C PRO A 187 1.38 2.95 -2.73
N VAL A 188 0.45 3.10 -3.66
CA VAL A 188 0.15 4.36 -4.33
C VAL A 188 -1.36 4.54 -4.49
N ASP A 189 -1.81 5.79 -4.50
CA ASP A 189 -3.19 6.18 -4.75
C ASP A 189 -3.43 6.28 -6.27
N LEU A 190 -4.36 5.48 -6.79
CA LEU A 190 -4.66 5.46 -8.22
C LEU A 190 -5.41 6.72 -8.69
N LYS A 191 -6.10 7.43 -7.79
CA LYS A 191 -6.72 8.75 -8.08
C LYS A 191 -5.64 9.80 -8.33
N VAL A 192 -4.52 9.73 -7.59
CA VAL A 192 -3.36 10.59 -7.83
C VAL A 192 -2.76 10.28 -9.19
N ILE A 193 -2.46 9.00 -9.47
CA ILE A 193 -1.89 8.57 -10.75
C ILE A 193 -2.76 9.00 -11.94
N ALA A 194 -4.09 8.87 -11.84
CA ALA A 194 -5.02 9.23 -12.90
C ALA A 194 -4.96 10.71 -13.30
N ARG A 195 -4.52 11.59 -12.39
CA ARG A 195 -4.39 13.03 -12.63
C ARG A 195 -3.02 13.42 -13.18
N LEU A 196 -2.01 12.55 -13.06
CA LEU A 196 -0.66 12.79 -13.55
C LEU A 196 -0.56 12.48 -15.05
N ARG A 197 -0.06 13.44 -15.82
CA ARG A 197 0.08 13.39 -17.27
C ARG A 197 1.51 13.03 -17.68
N LYS A 198 2.50 13.58 -16.98
CA LYS A 198 3.91 13.44 -17.37
C LYS A 198 4.54 12.18 -16.73
N PRO A 199 5.31 11.39 -17.50
CA PRO A 199 6.05 10.24 -16.96
C PRO A 199 6.97 10.59 -15.78
N MET A 200 7.59 11.77 -15.80
CA MET A 200 8.42 12.25 -14.68
C MET A 200 7.59 12.59 -13.45
N ALA A 201 6.37 13.10 -13.60
CA ALA A 201 5.50 13.37 -12.46
C ALA A 201 5.10 12.07 -11.76
N ILE A 202 4.83 11.00 -12.52
CA ILE A 202 4.57 9.65 -11.98
C ILE A 202 5.75 9.17 -11.13
N ASP A 203 6.98 9.22 -11.66
CA ASP A 203 8.16 8.76 -10.94
C ASP A 203 8.48 9.63 -9.70
N VAL A 204 8.30 10.95 -9.79
CA VAL A 204 8.46 11.87 -8.66
C VAL A 204 7.45 11.57 -7.56
N TYR A 205 6.20 11.27 -7.93
CA TYR A 205 5.17 10.88 -6.98
C TYR A 205 5.52 9.57 -6.25
N TRP A 206 5.95 8.53 -6.98
CA TRP A 206 6.39 7.28 -6.38
C TRP A 206 7.57 7.47 -5.43
N TRP A 207 8.54 8.27 -5.85
CA TRP A 207 9.71 8.60 -5.06
C TRP A 207 9.37 9.37 -3.79
N LEU A 208 8.50 10.37 -3.87
CA LEU A 208 8.00 11.08 -2.70
C LEU A 208 7.27 10.13 -1.76
N THR A 209 6.39 9.29 -2.28
CA THR A 209 5.61 8.32 -1.49
C THR A 209 6.53 7.36 -0.74
N LYS A 210 7.54 6.80 -1.41
CA LYS A 210 8.52 5.91 -0.77
C LYS A 210 9.37 6.65 0.26
N ARG A 211 9.83 7.86 -0.06
CA ARG A 211 10.75 8.62 0.79
C ARG A 211 10.07 9.13 2.05
N VAL A 212 8.82 9.58 1.94
CA VAL A 212 8.02 10.09 3.07
C VAL A 212 7.61 8.99 4.05
N TYR A 213 7.47 7.74 3.58
CA TYR A 213 6.96 6.60 4.37
C TYR A 213 7.58 6.44 5.77
N ASN A 214 8.88 6.66 5.92
CA ASN A 214 9.59 6.62 7.22
C ASN A 214 10.39 7.89 7.50
N LEU A 215 9.95 9.03 6.97
CA LEU A 215 10.68 10.29 7.10
C LEU A 215 10.29 11.03 8.39
N HIS A 216 11.17 10.99 9.39
CA HIS A 216 10.96 11.69 10.66
C HIS A 216 11.59 13.08 10.68
N GLU A 217 12.63 13.31 9.89
CA GLU A 217 13.37 14.58 9.81
C GLU A 217 13.51 15.04 8.35
N PRO A 218 13.70 16.35 8.09
CA PRO A 218 13.92 16.85 6.73
C PRO A 218 15.18 16.24 6.10
N VAL A 219 15.05 15.74 4.87
CA VAL A 219 16.18 15.19 4.11
C VAL A 219 16.48 16.08 2.92
N THR A 220 17.77 16.43 2.77
CA THR A 220 18.26 17.29 1.70
C THR A 220 19.08 16.51 0.69
N ILE A 221 18.81 16.71 -0.59
CA ILE A 221 19.34 15.92 -1.71
C ILE A 221 19.87 16.89 -2.77
N THR A 222 21.09 16.65 -3.24
CA THR A 222 21.66 17.49 -4.30
C THR A 222 20.97 17.26 -5.64
N TRP A 223 20.94 18.27 -6.49
CA TRP A 223 20.47 18.10 -7.86
C TRP A 223 21.25 17.05 -8.64
N GLN A 224 22.54 16.85 -8.34
CA GLN A 224 23.36 15.81 -8.97
C GLN A 224 22.91 14.40 -8.56
N GLN A 225 22.55 14.20 -7.29
CA GLN A 225 21.99 12.93 -6.82
C GLN A 225 20.64 12.64 -7.47
N LEU A 226 19.75 13.64 -7.55
CA LEU A 226 18.49 13.50 -8.27
C LEU A 226 18.70 13.21 -9.75
N TYR A 227 19.67 13.87 -10.40
CA TYR A 227 20.01 13.60 -11.79
C TYR A 227 20.57 12.18 -12.00
N ARG A 228 21.24 11.59 -11.02
CA ARG A 228 21.65 10.17 -11.11
C ARG A 228 20.47 9.20 -10.96
N GLN A 229 19.43 9.57 -10.19
CA GLN A 229 18.22 8.77 -10.00
C GLN A 229 17.26 8.88 -11.19
N PHE A 230 17.05 10.11 -11.65
CA PHE A 230 15.99 10.51 -12.57
C PHE A 230 16.51 11.08 -13.88
N GLY A 231 17.82 11.19 -14.08
CA GLY A 231 18.41 11.86 -15.22
C GLY A 231 17.71 11.47 -16.52
N SER A 232 17.28 12.47 -17.27
CA SER A 232 16.49 12.26 -18.47
C SER A 232 17.37 12.13 -19.72
N ASP A 233 16.76 12.25 -20.88
CA ASP A 233 17.38 12.22 -22.21
C ASP A 233 18.20 13.47 -22.55
N THR A 234 18.52 14.32 -21.56
CA THR A 234 19.35 15.51 -21.71
C THR A 234 20.62 15.35 -20.91
N LYS A 235 21.75 15.71 -21.51
CA LYS A 235 23.06 15.75 -20.83
C LYS A 235 23.17 16.94 -19.87
N GLU A 236 22.21 17.86 -19.92
CA GLU A 236 22.28 19.16 -19.26
C GLU A 236 21.50 19.18 -17.94
N LEU A 237 22.22 19.40 -16.84
CA LEU A 237 21.63 19.43 -15.51
C LEU A 237 20.54 20.51 -15.37
N TRP A 238 20.73 21.69 -15.98
CA TRP A 238 19.75 22.78 -15.88
C TRP A 238 18.38 22.39 -16.45
N LYS A 239 18.37 21.67 -17.58
CA LYS A 239 17.14 21.22 -18.23
C LYS A 239 16.44 20.14 -17.40
N PHE A 240 17.21 19.25 -16.79
CA PHE A 240 16.69 18.32 -15.80
C PHE A 240 16.04 19.04 -14.61
N LYS A 241 16.71 20.04 -14.02
CA LYS A 241 16.14 20.84 -12.91
C LYS A 241 14.80 21.46 -13.31
N GLN A 242 14.70 22.01 -14.52
CA GLN A 242 13.45 22.58 -15.05
C GLN A 242 12.34 21.53 -15.11
N ASN A 243 12.59 20.40 -15.80
CA ASN A 243 11.59 19.34 -15.94
C ASN A 243 11.17 18.74 -14.59
N PHE A 244 12.11 18.59 -13.66
CA PHE A 244 11.84 18.07 -12.32
C PHE A 244 10.99 19.04 -11.51
N LYS A 245 11.25 20.36 -11.59
CA LYS A 245 10.41 21.39 -10.96
C LYS A 245 8.98 21.35 -11.50
N ASP A 246 8.81 21.23 -12.82
CA ASP A 246 7.49 21.11 -13.44
C ASP A 246 6.76 19.83 -12.98
N ALA A 247 7.48 18.72 -12.85
CA ALA A 247 6.93 17.46 -12.36
C ALA A 247 6.52 17.56 -10.88
N VAL A 248 7.32 18.22 -10.04
CA VAL A 248 6.97 18.45 -8.62
C VAL A 248 5.75 19.35 -8.51
N ALA A 249 5.62 20.40 -9.33
CA ALA A 249 4.44 21.26 -9.33
C ALA A 249 3.16 20.45 -9.63
N GLU A 250 3.20 19.60 -10.67
CA GLU A 250 2.10 18.70 -11.04
C GLU A 250 1.75 17.72 -9.91
N VAL A 251 2.75 17.17 -9.20
CA VAL A 251 2.51 16.25 -8.08
C VAL A 251 1.92 16.97 -6.86
N VAL A 252 2.43 18.15 -6.50
CA VAL A 252 1.98 18.87 -5.30
C VAL A 252 0.52 19.35 -5.42
N GLU A 253 0.03 19.58 -6.64
CA GLU A 253 -1.39 19.89 -6.90
C GLU A 253 -2.35 18.75 -6.51
N VAL A 254 -1.89 17.50 -6.54
CA VAL A 254 -2.73 16.31 -6.35
C VAL A 254 -2.38 15.52 -5.09
N TYR A 255 -1.13 15.63 -4.63
CA TYR A 255 -0.61 15.05 -3.41
C TYR A 255 0.19 16.16 -2.69
N PRO A 256 -0.39 16.83 -1.68
CA PRO A 256 0.16 18.05 -1.08
C PRO A 256 1.42 17.77 -0.25
N CYS A 257 2.53 17.52 -0.96
CA CYS A 257 3.79 17.16 -0.38
C CYS A 257 4.61 18.38 0.04
N ARG A 258 5.06 18.49 1.30
CA ARG A 258 5.98 19.56 1.71
C ARG A 258 7.40 19.29 1.16
N ILE A 259 7.77 20.05 0.13
CA ILE A 259 9.07 19.97 -0.55
C ILE A 259 9.57 21.38 -0.89
N THR A 260 10.88 21.61 -0.79
CA THR A 260 11.52 22.87 -1.17
C THR A 260 12.56 22.63 -2.26
N LEU A 261 12.45 23.39 -3.36
CA LEU A 261 13.32 23.27 -4.54
C LEU A 261 14.34 24.42 -4.57
N GLY A 262 15.40 24.30 -3.77
CA GLY A 262 16.47 25.31 -3.70
C GLY A 262 17.41 25.30 -4.91
N PRO A 263 18.32 26.29 -5.02
CA PRO A 263 19.21 26.41 -6.19
C PRO A 263 20.20 25.23 -6.30
N GLN A 264 20.74 24.76 -5.17
CA GLN A 264 21.74 23.69 -5.09
C GLN A 264 21.14 22.33 -4.70
N ARG A 265 20.06 22.33 -3.92
CA ARG A 265 19.50 21.13 -3.30
C ARG A 265 17.98 21.16 -3.24
N VAL A 266 17.40 19.97 -3.13
CA VAL A 266 15.97 19.74 -2.88
C VAL A 266 15.82 19.17 -1.47
N THR A 267 14.92 19.74 -0.69
CA THR A 267 14.64 19.29 0.68
C THR A 267 13.22 18.74 0.75
N VAL A 268 13.09 17.50 1.21
CA VAL A 268 11.81 16.84 1.47
C VAL A 268 11.57 16.85 2.98
N PHE A 269 10.39 17.26 3.40
CA PHE A 269 10.02 17.32 4.81
C PHE A 269 9.10 16.14 5.17
N PRO A 270 9.06 15.75 6.46
CA PRO A 270 8.06 14.80 6.96
C PRO A 270 6.65 15.18 6.50
N ASN A 271 5.89 14.20 6.03
CA ASN A 271 4.52 14.41 5.57
C ASN A 271 3.67 13.14 5.75
N ARG A 272 2.35 13.27 5.55
CA ARG A 272 1.46 12.12 5.39
C ARG A 272 1.82 11.40 4.09
N THR A 273 1.78 10.07 4.13
CA THR A 273 1.94 9.27 2.92
C THR A 273 0.69 9.36 2.06
N SER A 274 0.84 9.18 0.76
CA SER A 274 -0.30 9.18 -0.16
C SER A 274 -1.30 8.06 0.16
N VAL A 275 -0.80 6.91 0.62
CA VAL A 275 -1.61 5.82 1.16
C VAL A 275 -1.34 5.76 2.67
N PRO A 276 -2.36 5.92 3.54
CA PRO A 276 -2.14 5.99 4.98
C PRO A 276 -1.58 4.69 5.55
N THR A 277 -0.58 4.80 6.43
CA THR A 277 -0.16 3.67 7.27
C THR A 277 -1.19 3.42 8.39
N VAL A 278 -1.20 2.23 8.99
CA VAL A 278 -2.04 1.92 10.16
C VAL A 278 -1.83 2.96 11.26
N ALA A 279 -0.58 3.34 11.53
CA ALA A 279 -0.26 4.36 12.51
C ALA A 279 -0.87 5.73 12.17
N GLN A 280 -0.80 6.15 10.90
CA GLN A 280 -1.39 7.41 10.45
C GLN A 280 -2.92 7.37 10.48
N ALA A 281 -3.54 6.27 10.06
CA ALA A 281 -4.99 6.08 10.12
C ALA A 281 -5.49 6.16 11.57
N ARG A 282 -4.84 5.44 12.50
CA ARG A 282 -5.13 5.50 13.94
C ARG A 282 -4.93 6.90 14.53
N ALA A 283 -3.88 7.62 14.12
CA ALA A 283 -3.64 8.99 14.58
C ALA A 283 -4.74 9.96 14.10
N VAL A 284 -5.21 9.82 12.85
CA VAL A 284 -6.34 10.60 12.33
C VAL A 284 -7.62 10.29 13.09
N GLU A 285 -7.89 9.01 13.36
CA GLU A 285 -9.08 8.61 14.12
C GLU A 285 -9.05 9.13 15.56
N ARG A 286 -7.90 9.02 16.26
CA ARG A 286 -7.72 9.60 17.60
C ARG A 286 -7.95 11.10 17.60
N ARG A 287 -7.47 11.82 16.57
CA ARG A 287 -7.70 13.26 16.42
C ARG A 287 -9.17 13.58 16.19
N ARG A 288 -9.85 12.85 15.29
CA ARG A 288 -11.29 13.00 15.04
C ARG A 288 -12.12 12.75 16.30
N ARG A 289 -11.78 11.74 17.11
CA ARG A 289 -12.47 11.47 18.39
C ARG A 289 -12.29 12.61 19.41
N ARG A 290 -11.13 13.28 19.41
CA ARG A 290 -10.86 14.44 20.29
C ARG A 290 -11.54 15.71 19.81
N GLU A 291 -11.65 15.90 18.50
CA GLU A 291 -12.25 17.09 17.87
C GLU A 291 -13.77 16.95 17.66
N ALA A 292 -14.32 15.74 17.81
CA ALA A 292 -15.75 15.53 17.75
C ALA A 292 -16.44 16.33 18.87
N PRO A 293 -17.48 17.13 18.56
CA PRO A 293 -18.24 17.80 19.59
C PRO A 293 -18.74 16.76 20.58
N ALA A 294 -18.67 17.09 21.89
CA ALA A 294 -19.31 16.26 22.90
C ALA A 294 -20.75 16.04 22.44
N ARG A 295 -21.10 14.79 22.13
CA ARG A 295 -22.50 14.44 21.91
C ARG A 295 -23.23 14.96 23.15
N PRO A 296 -24.37 15.66 23.02
CA PRO A 296 -25.26 15.83 24.16
C PRO A 296 -25.38 14.46 24.79
N ALA A 297 -25.28 14.38 26.11
CA ALA A 297 -25.55 13.14 26.81
C ALA A 297 -27.02 12.77 26.53
N GLU A 298 -27.27 12.15 25.38
CA GLU A 298 -28.42 11.29 25.17
C GLU A 298 -28.20 10.18 26.19
N ARG A 299 -28.86 10.39 27.34
CA ARG A 299 -29.26 9.34 28.23
C ARG A 299 -29.76 8.23 27.32
N ARG A 300 -28.94 7.20 27.11
CA ARG A 300 -29.43 5.94 26.56
C ARG A 300 -30.44 5.47 27.60
N GLU A 301 -31.70 5.82 27.39
CA GLU A 301 -32.79 5.02 27.91
C GLU A 301 -32.68 3.70 27.15
N SER A 302 -31.85 2.81 27.70
CA SER A 302 -31.97 1.39 27.41
C SER A 302 -33.44 1.01 27.61
N PRO A 303 -34.03 0.19 26.73
CA PRO A 303 -35.37 -0.31 26.95
C PRO A 303 -35.42 -0.92 28.36
N ARG A 304 -36.33 -0.43 29.19
CA ARG A 304 -36.65 -1.05 30.47
C ARG A 304 -37.28 -2.40 30.16
N GLU A 305 -36.46 -3.43 29.95
CA GLU A 305 -36.88 -4.80 30.19
C GLU A 305 -37.10 -4.92 31.68
N ASP A 306 -38.28 -5.40 32.08
CA ASP A 306 -38.61 -5.67 33.48
C ASP A 306 -37.54 -6.59 34.07
N VAL A 307 -36.67 -6.02 34.92
CA VAL A 307 -35.50 -6.71 35.45
C VAL A 307 -35.93 -7.54 36.65
N GLU A 308 -36.67 -8.61 36.39
CA GLU A 308 -36.93 -9.61 37.41
C GLU A 308 -35.62 -10.31 37.78
N ALA A 309 -35.37 -10.42 39.08
CA ALA A 309 -34.25 -11.20 39.58
C ALA A 309 -34.39 -12.65 39.13
N ARG A 310 -33.28 -13.25 38.68
CA ARG A 310 -33.22 -14.64 38.26
C ARG A 310 -31.92 -15.28 38.72
N TRP A 311 -31.86 -16.60 38.66
CA TRP A 311 -30.59 -17.32 38.82
C TRP A 311 -29.71 -17.04 37.60
N ILE A 312 -28.52 -16.50 37.84
CA ILE A 312 -27.50 -16.23 36.83
C ILE A 312 -26.35 -17.19 37.07
N GLU A 313 -26.05 -17.99 36.04
CA GLU A 313 -24.94 -18.95 36.07
C GLU A 313 -23.59 -18.23 35.89
N VAL A 314 -22.72 -18.41 36.87
CA VAL A 314 -21.28 -18.15 36.79
C VAL A 314 -20.61 -19.43 36.33
N ARG A 315 -20.36 -19.54 35.01
CA ARG A 315 -19.84 -20.75 34.36
C ARG A 315 -18.64 -21.36 35.11
N GLY A 316 -18.82 -22.54 35.68
CA GLY A 316 -17.77 -23.27 36.41
C GLY A 316 -17.72 -23.00 37.92
N TRP A 317 -18.50 -22.03 38.42
CA TRP A 317 -18.58 -21.68 39.85
C TRP A 317 -19.98 -21.90 40.43
N GLY A 318 -21.07 -21.78 39.67
CA GLY A 318 -22.42 -22.01 40.19
C GLY A 318 -23.36 -20.87 39.86
N ASN A 319 -24.41 -20.66 40.66
CA ASN A 319 -25.46 -19.68 40.36
C ASN A 319 -25.61 -18.65 41.48
N VAL A 320 -25.95 -17.42 41.12
CA VAL A 320 -26.35 -16.36 42.06
C VAL A 320 -27.69 -15.76 41.63
N TRP A 321 -28.54 -15.43 42.60
CA TRP A 321 -29.84 -14.80 42.40
C TRP A 321 -29.68 -13.29 42.35
N MET A 322 -29.67 -12.71 41.14
CA MET A 322 -29.51 -11.26 40.96
C MET A 322 -30.25 -10.78 39.70
N THR A 323 -30.53 -9.48 39.65
CA THR A 323 -30.88 -8.80 38.39
C THR A 323 -29.67 -8.77 37.45
N SER A 324 -29.90 -8.87 36.13
CA SER A 324 -28.81 -8.72 35.15
C SER A 324 -28.12 -7.35 35.17
N GLU A 325 -28.77 -6.32 35.72
CA GLU A 325 -28.17 -4.97 35.87
C GLU A 325 -27.14 -4.88 37.01
N LEU A 326 -27.39 -5.55 38.14
CA LEU A 326 -26.52 -5.53 39.32
C LEU A 326 -25.52 -6.70 39.36
N PHE A 327 -25.59 -7.60 38.40
CA PHE A 327 -24.71 -8.76 38.33
C PHE A 327 -23.28 -8.34 37.95
N ASP A 328 -22.36 -8.55 38.89
CA ASP A 328 -20.92 -8.46 38.66
C ASP A 328 -20.27 -9.84 38.85
N VAL A 329 -19.57 -10.32 37.81
CA VAL A 329 -18.95 -11.65 37.80
C VAL A 329 -17.88 -11.78 38.90
N GLY A 330 -17.16 -10.70 39.24
CA GLY A 330 -16.14 -10.71 40.27
C GLY A 330 -16.75 -10.86 41.67
N GLN A 331 -17.80 -10.10 41.96
CA GLN A 331 -18.55 -10.19 43.22
C GLN A 331 -19.24 -11.55 43.36
N ALA A 332 -19.82 -12.08 42.28
CA ALA A 332 -20.46 -13.40 42.27
C ALA A 332 -19.44 -14.52 42.53
N ARG A 333 -18.24 -14.45 41.95
CA ARG A 333 -17.17 -15.43 42.22
C ARG A 333 -16.64 -15.31 43.64
N ALA A 334 -16.36 -14.10 44.13
CA ALA A 334 -15.95 -13.89 45.51
C ALA A 334 -16.98 -14.39 46.52
N HIS A 335 -18.27 -14.24 46.21
CA HIS A 335 -19.37 -14.81 46.98
C HIS A 335 -19.36 -16.35 46.98
N LEU A 336 -19.26 -16.99 45.82
CA LEU A 336 -19.28 -18.45 45.68
C LEU A 336 -18.02 -19.13 46.26
N GLU A 337 -16.87 -18.45 46.19
CA GLU A 337 -15.58 -18.92 46.74
C GLU A 337 -15.44 -18.64 48.25
N GLY A 338 -16.31 -17.81 48.84
CA GLY A 338 -16.22 -17.42 50.24
C GLY A 338 -15.05 -16.47 50.52
N ALA A 339 -14.60 -15.72 49.50
CA ALA A 339 -13.47 -14.78 49.62
C ALA A 339 -13.83 -13.50 50.37
N VAL A 340 -15.12 -13.28 50.64
CA VAL A 340 -15.66 -12.16 51.41
C VAL A 340 -16.60 -12.69 52.49
N ASP A 341 -16.61 -12.07 53.67
CA ASP A 341 -17.48 -12.48 54.77
C ASP A 341 -18.98 -12.29 54.40
N PRO A 342 -19.89 -13.21 54.82
CA PRO A 342 -21.32 -13.17 54.45
C PRO A 342 -22.04 -11.87 54.77
N VAL A 343 -21.62 -11.15 55.83
CA VAL A 343 -22.22 -9.88 56.28
C VAL A 343 -21.81 -8.74 55.36
N SER A 344 -20.57 -8.78 54.86
CA SER A 344 -20.01 -7.76 53.95
C SER A 344 -20.19 -8.08 52.47
N CYS A 345 -20.70 -9.28 52.14
CA CYS A 345 -20.84 -9.77 50.78
C CYS A 345 -21.99 -9.07 50.04
N PRO A 346 -21.72 -8.31 48.94
CA PRO A 346 -22.76 -7.60 48.20
C PRO A 346 -23.85 -8.52 47.62
N VAL A 347 -23.48 -9.75 47.26
CA VAL A 347 -24.41 -10.75 46.71
C VAL A 347 -25.33 -11.32 47.80
N CYS A 348 -24.83 -11.53 49.03
CA CYS A 348 -25.65 -11.91 50.19
C CYS A 348 -26.55 -10.77 50.68
N ALA A 349 -26.11 -9.52 50.51
CA ALA A 349 -26.87 -8.33 50.87
C ALA A 349 -28.02 -8.07 49.88
N TYR A 350 -27.87 -8.53 48.63
CA TYR A 350 -28.87 -8.37 47.59
C TYR A 350 -30.16 -9.17 47.87
N ASP A 351 -30.04 -10.46 48.23
CA ASP A 351 -31.19 -11.32 48.52
C ASP A 351 -30.79 -12.46 49.48
N GLU A 352 -31.70 -12.88 50.36
CA GLU A 352 -31.48 -13.95 51.32
C GLU A 352 -31.20 -15.30 50.64
N ARG A 353 -31.77 -15.55 49.46
CA ARG A 353 -31.53 -16.78 48.66
C ARG A 353 -30.06 -17.01 48.36
N ASN A 354 -29.28 -15.94 48.24
CA ASN A 354 -27.85 -16.07 47.99
C ASN A 354 -27.07 -16.55 49.21
N ARG A 355 -27.58 -16.36 50.43
CA ARG A 355 -26.84 -16.73 51.65
C ARG A 355 -26.63 -18.24 51.76
N GLU A 356 -27.57 -19.03 51.24
CA GLU A 356 -27.47 -20.50 51.18
C GLU A 356 -26.34 -20.98 50.23
N HIS A 357 -25.96 -20.15 49.25
CA HIS A 357 -24.93 -20.45 48.25
C HIS A 357 -23.59 -19.74 48.51
N HIS A 358 -23.50 -18.98 49.60
CA HIS A 358 -22.27 -18.31 49.97
C HIS A 358 -21.18 -19.33 50.35
N ALA A 359 -19.97 -19.13 49.83
CA ALA A 359 -18.84 -20.04 50.06
C ALA A 359 -19.08 -21.49 49.60
N GLN A 360 -20.03 -21.73 48.69
CA GLN A 360 -20.36 -23.09 48.19
C GLN A 360 -19.14 -23.83 47.59
N ASN A 361 -18.13 -23.10 47.11
CA ASN A 361 -16.89 -23.66 46.58
C ASN A 361 -15.66 -23.40 47.47
N ALA A 362 -15.84 -22.91 48.70
CA ALA A 362 -14.72 -22.66 49.60
C ALA A 362 -13.92 -23.96 49.84
N GLY A 363 -12.61 -23.91 49.59
CA GLY A 363 -11.72 -25.06 49.76
C GLY A 363 -11.73 -26.10 48.62
N ARG A 364 -12.47 -25.87 47.53
CA ARG A 364 -12.33 -26.69 46.31
C ARG A 364 -11.15 -26.20 45.48
N LEU A 365 -10.07 -26.98 45.47
CA LEU A 365 -9.01 -26.85 44.48
C LEU A 365 -9.45 -27.58 43.22
N PHE A 366 -10.34 -26.98 42.42
CA PHE A 366 -10.50 -27.04 40.96
C PHE A 366 -11.76 -26.26 40.57
#